data_AF-A0A3A4YKN2-F1
#
_entry.id   AF-A0A3A4YKN2-F1
#
_cell.length_a   1.000
_cell.length_b   1.000
_cell.length_c   1.000
_cell.angle_alpha   90.00
_cell.angle_beta   90.00
_cell.angle_gamma   90.00
#
_symmetry.space_group_name_H-M   'P 1'
#
loop_
_entity.id
_entity.type
_entity.pdbx_description
1 polymer ?
#
loop_
_entity_poly.entity_id
_entity_poly.type
_entity_poly.pdbx_seq_one_letter_code
_entity_poly.pdbx_strand_id
1 'polypeptide(L)'
;MKAKIEKGYISIVSPKLTWFCGLWSGSPKLARAAAFFPFIVFRSEDEKVPWLISHERIHFRQQLETAFVGLLVWSFLETLYARFVLKKSLKEAYLYRSSEQEAYRNQQNFSYLESRPLWAQFKYVRDKKAFTFGSPGEIIFTSDPSASQETQESR
;
A
#
# COMPACT_ATOMS: atom_id res chain seq x y z
N MET A 1 -22.39 6.32 4.53
CA MET A 1 -21.12 6.95 4.09
C MET A 1 -21.03 8.28 4.80
N LYS A 2 -19.91 8.56 5.48
CA LYS A 2 -19.66 9.86 6.13
C LYS A 2 -18.41 10.46 5.50
N ALA A 3 -18.46 11.70 5.06
CA ALA A 3 -17.32 12.44 4.54
C ALA A 3 -16.98 13.61 5.47
N LYS A 4 -15.70 13.86 5.69
CA LYS A 4 -15.22 14.97 6.54
C LYS A 4 -13.95 15.56 5.93
N ILE A 5 -13.91 16.88 5.84
CA ILE A 5 -12.73 17.63 5.40
C ILE A 5 -11.72 17.61 6.54
N GLU A 6 -10.51 17.13 6.25
CA GLU A 6 -9.38 17.10 7.17
C GLU A 6 -8.25 17.98 6.60
N LYS A 7 -7.22 18.26 7.40
CA LYS A 7 -6.07 19.05 6.94
C LYS A 7 -5.30 18.31 5.85
N GLY A 8 -5.53 18.70 4.59
CA GLY A 8 -4.80 18.20 3.42
C GLY A 8 -5.41 16.96 2.75
N TYR A 9 -6.59 16.48 3.18
CA TYR A 9 -7.33 15.40 2.52
C TYR A 9 -8.82 15.40 2.91
N ILE A 10 -9.63 14.69 2.15
CA ILE A 10 -11.05 14.46 2.47
C ILE A 10 -11.19 13.01 2.93
N SER A 11 -11.58 12.82 4.18
CA SER A 11 -11.82 11.48 4.73
C SER A 11 -13.22 10.99 4.35
N ILE A 12 -13.33 9.73 3.92
CA ILE A 12 -14.59 9.05 3.64
C ILE A 12 -14.59 7.73 4.41
N VAL A 13 -15.64 7.44 5.17
CA VAL A 13 -15.81 6.13 5.82
C VAL A 13 -16.91 5.35 5.11
N SER A 14 -16.51 4.25 4.47
CA SER A 14 -17.40 3.40 3.69
C SER A 14 -16.80 2.01 3.44
N PRO A 15 -17.22 0.96 4.17
CA PRO A 15 -16.78 -0.41 3.93
C PRO A 15 -17.01 -0.87 2.49
N LYS A 16 -18.14 -0.46 1.89
CA LYS A 16 -18.49 -0.79 0.50
C LYS A 16 -17.49 -0.20 -0.49
N LEU A 17 -17.08 1.05 -0.27
CA LEU A 17 -16.14 1.72 -1.16
C LEU A 17 -14.73 1.16 -0.98
N THR A 18 -14.31 0.88 0.24
CA THR A 18 -13.02 0.23 0.50
C THR A 18 -12.96 -1.16 -0.12
N TRP A 19 -14.05 -1.94 -0.04
CA TRP A 19 -14.14 -3.23 -0.72
C TRP A 19 -14.05 -3.09 -2.25
N PHE A 20 -14.77 -2.11 -2.83
CA PHE A 20 -14.71 -1.82 -4.25
C PHE A 20 -13.30 -1.42 -4.72
N CYS A 21 -12.63 -0.52 -3.99
CA CYS A 21 -11.24 -0.14 -4.26
C CYS A 21 -10.29 -1.33 -4.13
N GLY A 22 -10.56 -2.22 -3.17
CA GLY A 22 -9.75 -3.42 -2.94
C GLY A 22 -9.87 -4.49 -4.02
N LEU A 23 -10.94 -4.49 -4.84
CA LEU A 23 -11.02 -5.35 -6.03
C LEU A 23 -9.94 -4.98 -7.06
N TRP A 24 -9.68 -3.68 -7.22
CA TRP A 24 -8.68 -3.17 -8.15
C TRP A 24 -7.24 -3.44 -7.69
N SER A 25 -6.99 -3.51 -6.39
CA SER A 25 -5.68 -3.84 -5.82
C SER A 25 -5.46 -5.35 -5.59
N GLY A 26 -6.43 -6.19 -5.95
CA GLY A 26 -6.33 -7.66 -5.86
C GLY A 26 -6.41 -8.21 -4.44
N SER A 27 -6.86 -7.42 -3.45
CA SER A 27 -6.93 -7.83 -2.04
C SER A 27 -8.01 -7.09 -1.24
N PRO A 28 -9.30 -7.26 -1.57
CA PRO A 28 -10.41 -6.52 -0.95
C PRO A 28 -10.57 -6.76 0.55
N LYS A 29 -10.18 -7.94 1.04
CA LYS A 29 -10.21 -8.27 2.47
C LYS A 29 -9.09 -7.60 3.27
N LEU A 30 -7.98 -7.24 2.63
CA LEU A 30 -6.82 -6.62 3.29
C LEU A 30 -6.86 -5.08 3.28
N ALA A 31 -7.67 -4.47 2.40
CA ALA A 31 -7.75 -3.02 2.27
C ALA A 31 -8.37 -2.36 3.51
N ARG A 32 -7.53 -1.82 4.41
CA ARG A 32 -7.94 -1.05 5.59
C ARG A 32 -8.35 0.38 5.21
N ALA A 33 -7.64 0.95 4.24
CA ALA A 33 -7.97 2.20 3.59
C ALA A 33 -7.60 2.13 2.09
N ALA A 34 -7.99 3.16 1.34
CA ALA A 34 -7.56 3.37 -0.02
C ALA A 34 -7.41 4.88 -0.30
N ALA A 35 -6.29 5.26 -0.91
CA ALA A 35 -6.01 6.62 -1.35
C ALA A 35 -6.40 6.86 -2.81
N PHE A 36 -7.15 7.92 -3.05
CA PHE A 36 -7.32 8.52 -4.37
C PHE A 36 -7.36 10.04 -4.20
N PHE A 37 -6.24 10.73 -4.42
CA PHE A 37 -6.11 12.15 -4.08
C PHE A 37 -7.26 13.00 -4.65
N PRO A 38 -7.90 13.86 -3.84
CA PRO A 38 -7.58 14.21 -2.44
C PRO A 38 -8.30 13.36 -1.37
N PHE A 39 -8.91 12.23 -1.73
CA PHE A 39 -9.74 11.40 -0.87
C PHE A 39 -8.98 10.23 -0.24
N ILE A 40 -9.20 10.01 1.06
CA ILE A 40 -8.81 8.77 1.75
C ILE A 40 -10.07 8.06 2.19
N VAL A 41 -10.27 6.85 1.70
CA VAL A 41 -11.43 6.02 2.02
C VAL A 41 -11.04 4.98 3.07
N PHE A 42 -11.52 5.15 4.28
CA PHE A 42 -11.33 4.21 5.38
C PHE A 42 -12.47 3.19 5.42
N ARG A 43 -12.12 1.96 5.81
CA ARG A 43 -13.11 0.91 6.05
C ARG A 43 -14.03 1.27 7.22
N SER A 44 -13.46 1.79 8.30
CA SER A 44 -14.14 2.16 9.54
C SER A 44 -13.43 3.33 10.23
N GLU A 45 -14.04 3.91 11.26
CA GLU A 45 -13.49 5.11 11.92
C GLU A 45 -12.22 4.80 12.72
N ASP A 46 -12.11 3.59 13.28
CA ASP A 46 -10.94 3.08 14.01
C ASP A 46 -9.70 2.90 13.11
N GLU A 47 -9.87 2.89 11.79
CA GLU A 47 -8.77 2.84 10.83
C GLU A 47 -8.10 4.20 10.61
N LYS A 48 -8.65 5.29 11.15
CA LYS A 48 -8.03 6.63 11.05
C LYS A 48 -6.85 6.80 12.03
N VAL A 49 -5.94 5.85 12.01
CA VAL A 49 -4.72 5.84 12.82
C VAL A 49 -3.58 6.57 12.10
N PRO A 50 -2.66 7.25 12.84
CA PRO A 50 -1.63 8.10 12.24
C PRO A 50 -0.76 7.40 11.19
N TRP A 51 -0.34 6.16 11.44
CA TRP A 51 0.51 5.42 10.50
C TRP A 51 -0.23 5.09 9.20
N LEU A 52 -1.53 4.79 9.24
CA LEU A 52 -2.30 4.50 8.03
C LEU A 52 -2.54 5.79 7.24
N ILE A 53 -2.85 6.89 7.92
CA ILE A 53 -2.96 8.21 7.27
C ILE A 53 -1.63 8.58 6.59
N SER A 54 -0.50 8.34 7.25
CA SER A 54 0.83 8.56 6.69
C SER A 54 1.04 7.73 5.41
N HIS A 55 0.72 6.44 5.47
CA HIS A 55 0.78 5.52 4.33
C HIS A 55 -0.02 6.05 3.12
N GLU A 56 -1.28 6.40 3.33
CA GLU A 56 -2.17 6.87 2.27
C GLU A 56 -1.72 8.24 1.70
N ARG A 57 -1.12 9.11 2.53
CA ARG A 57 -0.54 10.37 2.06
C ARG A 57 0.73 10.17 1.22
N ILE A 58 1.49 9.09 1.44
CA ILE A 58 2.58 8.72 0.55
C ILE A 58 2.02 8.36 -0.84
N HIS A 59 0.93 7.61 -0.91
CA HIS A 59 0.24 7.33 -2.17
C HIS A 59 -0.24 8.59 -2.88
N PHE A 60 -0.73 9.61 -2.15
CA PHE A 60 -1.05 10.90 -2.78
C PHE A 60 0.15 11.52 -3.49
N ARG A 61 1.31 11.51 -2.85
CA ARG A 61 2.51 12.07 -3.47
C ARG A 61 2.92 11.28 -4.72
N GLN A 62 2.84 9.95 -4.67
CA GLN A 62 3.09 9.08 -5.81
C GLN A 62 2.10 9.33 -6.96
N GLN A 63 0.80 9.44 -6.66
CA GLN A 63 -0.26 9.75 -7.62
C GLN A 63 0.00 11.07 -8.32
N LEU A 64 0.34 12.12 -7.57
CA LEU A 64 0.66 13.43 -8.12
C LEU A 64 1.93 13.42 -8.97
N GLU A 65 3.00 12.76 -8.53
CA GLU A 65 4.26 12.68 -9.30
C GLU A 65 4.06 11.96 -10.62
N THR A 66 3.29 10.86 -10.62
CA THR A 66 3.09 10.01 -11.81
C THR A 66 1.85 10.38 -12.64
N ALA A 67 1.20 11.51 -12.32
CA ALA A 67 -0.04 11.96 -12.95
C ALA A 67 -1.17 10.90 -12.96
N PHE A 68 -1.25 10.07 -11.91
CA PHE A 68 -2.14 8.90 -11.72
C PHE A 68 -1.98 7.78 -12.75
N VAL A 69 -1.99 8.10 -14.04
CA VAL A 69 -1.85 7.16 -15.15
C VAL A 69 -0.53 6.42 -15.05
N GLY A 70 0.57 7.11 -14.72
CA GLY A 70 1.87 6.47 -14.52
C GLY A 70 1.85 5.46 -13.36
N LEU A 71 1.19 5.77 -12.24
CA LEU A 71 1.05 4.84 -11.13
C LEU A 71 0.26 3.58 -11.53
N LEU A 72 -0.83 3.75 -12.29
CA LEU A 72 -1.66 2.64 -12.75
C LEU A 72 -0.88 1.71 -13.67
N VAL A 73 -0.23 2.26 -14.70
CA VAL A 73 0.57 1.49 -15.67
C VAL A 73 1.72 0.78 -14.95
N TRP A 74 2.48 1.50 -14.12
CA TRP A 74 3.64 0.93 -13.43
C TRP A 74 3.25 -0.17 -12.45
N SER A 75 2.23 0.07 -11.62
CA SER A 75 1.71 -0.92 -10.66
C SER A 75 1.22 -2.18 -11.36
N PHE A 76 0.57 -2.03 -12.52
CA PHE A 76 0.11 -3.16 -13.31
C PHE A 76 1.30 -3.99 -13.83
N LEU A 77 2.31 -3.34 -14.39
CA LEU A 77 3.53 -4.02 -14.86
C LEU A 77 4.26 -4.76 -13.74
N GLU A 78 4.45 -4.12 -12.58
CA GLU A 78 5.08 -4.78 -11.42
C GLU A 78 4.26 -5.98 -10.93
N THR A 79 2.93 -5.89 -10.99
CA THR A 79 2.03 -6.99 -10.61
C THR A 79 2.12 -8.15 -11.60
N LEU A 80 2.10 -7.88 -12.91
CA LEU A 80 2.27 -8.91 -13.94
C LEU A 80 3.62 -9.61 -13.78
N TYR A 81 4.69 -8.84 -13.59
CA TYR A 81 6.02 -9.38 -13.37
C TYR A 81 6.06 -10.28 -12.12
N ALA A 82 5.56 -9.79 -10.98
CA ALA A 82 5.53 -10.56 -9.75
C ALA A 82 4.70 -11.86 -9.86
N ARG A 83 3.52 -11.79 -10.49
CA ARG A 83 2.59 -12.93 -10.59
C ARG A 83 3.03 -13.96 -11.62
N PHE A 84 3.43 -13.52 -12.81
CA PHE A 84 3.66 -14.41 -13.94
C PHE A 84 5.12 -14.82 -14.11
N VAL A 85 6.07 -13.94 -13.78
CA VAL A 85 7.51 -14.23 -13.86
C VAL A 85 8.02 -14.78 -12.53
N LEU A 86 7.79 -14.07 -11.42
CA LEU A 86 8.28 -14.48 -10.09
C LEU A 86 7.36 -15.47 -9.35
N LYS A 87 6.20 -15.82 -9.93
CA LYS A 87 5.20 -16.75 -9.36
C LYS A 87 4.76 -16.42 -7.92
N LYS A 88 4.84 -15.15 -7.52
CA LYS A 88 4.42 -14.68 -6.19
C LYS A 88 2.91 -14.81 -6.02
N SER A 89 2.42 -15.10 -4.82
CA SER A 89 0.99 -15.05 -4.47
C SER A 89 0.40 -13.63 -4.69
N LEU A 90 -0.92 -13.48 -4.68
CA LEU A 90 -1.56 -12.16 -4.81
C LEU A 90 -1.09 -11.18 -3.73
N LYS A 91 -1.00 -11.67 -2.47
CA LYS A 91 -0.53 -10.86 -1.34
C LYS A 91 0.93 -10.44 -1.53
N GLU A 92 1.79 -11.36 -1.94
CA GLU A 92 3.20 -11.05 -2.17
C GLU A 92 3.39 -10.11 -3.36
N ALA A 93 2.61 -10.27 -4.43
CA ALA A 93 2.65 -9.38 -5.59
C ALA A 93 2.19 -7.96 -5.22
N TYR A 94 1.16 -7.84 -4.37
CA TYR A 94 0.74 -6.56 -3.78
C TYR A 94 1.91 -5.90 -3.04
N LEU A 95 2.54 -6.61 -2.10
CA LEU A 95 3.69 -6.11 -1.32
C LEU A 95 4.94 -5.89 -2.17
N TYR A 96 5.06 -6.56 -3.32
CA TYR A 96 6.19 -6.41 -4.23
C TYR A 96 6.22 -5.04 -4.92
N ARG A 97 5.07 -4.40 -5.15
CA ARG A 97 4.99 -3.12 -5.88
C ARG A 97 5.82 -2.04 -5.21
N SER A 98 6.55 -1.27 -6.02
CA SER A 98 7.46 -0.21 -5.55
C SER A 98 6.75 0.88 -4.75
N SER A 99 5.51 1.22 -5.14
CA SER A 99 4.66 2.16 -4.41
C SER A 99 4.33 1.68 -3.00
N GLU A 100 4.00 0.40 -2.85
CA GLU A 100 3.71 -0.25 -1.57
C GLU A 100 4.98 -0.42 -0.73
N GLN A 101 6.09 -0.82 -1.36
CA GLN A 101 7.41 -0.90 -0.71
C GLN A 101 7.79 0.45 -0.08
N GLU A 102 7.60 1.55 -0.80
CA GLU A 102 7.84 2.88 -0.26
C GLU A 102 6.88 3.21 0.88
N ALA A 103 5.57 3.03 0.68
CA ALA A 103 4.57 3.42 1.66
C ALA A 103 4.73 2.64 2.97
N TYR A 104 4.81 1.31 2.93
CA TYR A 104 4.97 0.47 4.12
C TYR A 104 6.27 0.75 4.88
N ARG A 105 7.39 0.94 4.18
CA ARG A 105 8.69 1.16 4.83
C ARG A 105 8.82 2.54 5.48
N ASN A 106 7.93 3.49 5.16
CA ASN A 106 7.97 4.86 5.69
C ASN A 106 6.70 5.28 6.43
N GLN A 107 5.67 4.43 6.54
CA GLN A 107 4.39 4.79 7.17
C GLN A 107 4.52 5.20 8.66
N GLN A 108 5.55 4.71 9.35
CA GLN A 108 5.85 5.08 10.74
C GLN A 108 6.68 6.37 10.85
N ASN A 109 7.24 6.88 9.73
CA ASN A 109 7.99 8.12 9.70
C ASN A 109 7.07 9.27 9.29
N PHE A 110 6.47 9.95 10.28
CA PHE A 110 5.49 11.01 10.05
C PHE A 110 6.05 12.27 9.38
N SER A 111 7.36 12.49 9.42
CA SER A 111 8.04 13.59 8.72
C SER A 111 8.59 13.18 7.35
N TYR A 112 8.37 11.94 6.90
CA TYR A 112 8.91 11.43 5.64
C TYR A 112 8.55 12.33 4.44
N LEU A 113 7.30 12.77 4.35
CA LEU A 113 6.83 13.60 3.23
C LEU A 113 7.46 14.99 3.17
N GLU A 114 8.00 15.49 4.27
CA GLU A 114 8.65 16.81 4.32
C GLU A 114 9.99 16.81 3.57
N SER A 115 10.66 15.66 3.53
CA SER A 115 11.98 15.46 2.91
C SER A 115 11.98 14.42 1.80
N ARG A 116 10.79 13.94 1.39
CA ARG A 116 10.66 12.88 0.38
C ARG A 116 11.17 13.37 -0.98
N PRO A 117 12.20 12.74 -1.56
CA PRO A 117 12.70 13.08 -2.89
C PRO A 117 11.63 12.89 -3.96
N LEU A 118 11.71 13.67 -5.05
CA LEU A 118 10.89 13.43 -6.23
C LEU A 118 11.16 12.02 -6.76
N TRP A 119 10.10 11.32 -7.17
CA TRP A 119 10.20 10.01 -7.80
C TRP A 119 10.77 8.91 -6.90
N ALA A 120 10.72 9.11 -5.57
CA ALA A 120 11.31 8.22 -4.59
C ALA A 120 10.81 6.77 -4.69
N GLN A 121 9.57 6.52 -5.15
CA GLN A 121 9.05 5.17 -5.38
C GLN A 121 9.98 4.31 -6.27
N PHE A 122 10.63 4.92 -7.27
CA PHE A 122 11.48 4.16 -8.21
C PHE A 122 12.80 3.70 -7.58
N LYS A 123 13.19 4.26 -6.42
CA LYS A 123 14.25 3.67 -5.58
C LYS A 123 13.89 2.24 -5.16
N TYR A 124 12.61 2.01 -4.85
CA TYR A 124 12.07 0.72 -4.39
C TYR A 124 11.76 -0.25 -5.54
N VAL A 125 12.01 0.14 -6.78
CA VAL A 125 12.11 -0.83 -7.89
C VAL A 125 13.43 -1.60 -7.81
N ARG A 126 14.50 -0.92 -7.40
CA ARG A 126 15.86 -1.49 -7.27
C ARG A 126 16.10 -2.10 -5.89
N ASP A 127 15.58 -1.46 -4.83
CA ASP A 127 15.72 -1.92 -3.44
C ASP A 127 14.46 -2.68 -2.98
N LYS A 128 14.19 -3.83 -3.60
CA LYS A 128 13.07 -4.71 -3.23
C LYS A 128 13.40 -5.48 -1.96
N LYS A 129 12.48 -5.44 -0.97
CA LYS A 129 12.59 -6.25 0.25
C LYS A 129 11.36 -7.11 0.43
N ALA A 130 11.56 -8.38 0.77
CA ALA A 130 10.45 -9.25 1.15
C ALA A 130 10.02 -8.93 2.58
N PHE A 131 8.73 -8.71 2.79
CA PHE A 131 8.14 -8.53 4.10
C PHE A 131 6.68 -9.01 4.11
N THR A 132 6.15 -9.24 5.30
CA THR A 132 4.75 -9.57 5.55
C THR A 132 4.18 -8.65 6.64
N PHE A 133 2.88 -8.74 6.89
CA PHE A 133 2.21 -8.01 7.96
C PHE A 133 2.48 -8.66 9.32
N GLY A 134 2.82 -7.85 10.32
CA GLY A 134 2.87 -8.22 11.73
C GLY A 134 1.65 -7.70 12.49
N SER A 135 1.88 -7.04 13.62
CA SER A 135 0.85 -6.28 14.34
C SER A 135 0.30 -5.13 13.47
N PRO A 136 -0.86 -4.52 13.82
CA PRO A 136 -1.40 -3.39 13.05
C PRO A 136 -0.38 -2.25 12.87
N GLY A 137 -0.06 -1.94 11.61
CA GLY A 137 0.94 -0.91 11.26
C GLY A 137 2.40 -1.39 11.27
N GLU A 138 2.64 -2.65 11.62
CA GLU A 138 3.95 -3.29 11.63
C GLU A 138 4.17 -4.14 10.37
N ILE A 139 5.38 -4.05 9.82
CA ILE A 139 5.87 -4.95 8.78
C ILE A 139 7.03 -5.78 9.33
N ILE A 140 7.04 -7.06 9.00
CA ILE A 140 8.09 -8.00 9.40
C ILE A 140 8.88 -8.34 8.15
N PHE A 141 10.16 -7.95 8.10
CA PHE A 141 11.05 -8.34 7.02
C PHE A 141 11.33 -9.85 7.08
N THR A 142 11.15 -10.53 5.96
CA THR A 142 11.41 -11.96 5.84
C THR A 142 12.81 -12.16 5.28
N SER A 143 13.69 -12.81 6.02
CA SER A 143 14.96 -13.30 5.50
C SER A 143 14.70 -14.56 4.67
N ASP A 144 14.76 -14.41 3.34
CA ASP A 144 14.72 -15.46 2.31
C ASP A 144 13.32 -16.07 1.95
N PRO A 145 12.91 -16.14 0.67
CA PRO A 145 11.58 -16.63 0.25
C PRO A 145 11.33 -18.14 0.39
N SER A 146 12.34 -18.92 0.78
CA SER A 146 12.25 -20.38 0.91
C SER A 146 11.56 -20.84 2.20
N ALA A 147 11.50 -20.00 3.24
CA ALA A 147 10.94 -20.37 4.54
C ALA A 147 9.40 -20.26 4.63
N SER A 148 8.74 -19.61 3.67
CA SER A 148 7.30 -19.34 3.73
C SER A 148 6.38 -20.51 3.35
N GLN A 149 6.92 -21.66 2.95
CA GLN A 149 6.10 -22.83 2.60
C GLN A 149 5.75 -23.73 3.80
N GLU A 150 6.43 -23.62 4.95
CA GLU A 150 6.19 -24.54 6.08
C GLU A 150 5.04 -24.12 7.01
N THR A 151 4.54 -22.89 6.95
CA THR A 151 3.59 -22.40 7.99
C THR A 151 2.11 -22.53 7.61
N GLN A 152 1.76 -23.08 6.44
CA GLN A 152 0.35 -23.23 6.02
C GLN A 152 -0.24 -24.64 6.20
N GLU A 153 0.53 -25.65 6.62
CA GLU A 153 0.00 -27.00 6.88
C GLU A 153 -0.34 -27.28 8.36
N SER A 154 -0.17 -26.33 9.26
CA SER A 154 -0.53 -26.50 10.68
C SER A 154 -1.50 -25.41 11.15
N ARG A 155 -2.77 -25.47 10.71
CA ARG A 155 -3.95 -24.94 11.45
C ARG A 155 -5.26 -25.23 10.74
#